data_AF-A0A2N1UV24-F1
#
_entry.id   AF-A0A2N1UV24-F1
#
_cell.length_a   1.000
_cell.length_b   1.000
_cell.length_c   1.000
_cell.angle_alpha   90.00
_cell.angle_beta   90.00
_cell.angle_gamma   90.00
#
_symmetry.space_group_name_H-M   'P 1'
#
loop_
_entity.id
_entity.type
_entity.pdbx_description
1 polymer ?
#
loop_
_entity_poly.entity_id
_entity_poly.type
_entity_poly.pdbx_seq_one_letter_code
_entity_poly.pdbx_strand_id
1 'polypeptide(L)'
;MPDQQDQPDQTAASLDPATVQLQNRLAVAAKLLADVDNIGVSQDSHNIYNLIDFLVYLVDQSYPFIPCPSGCSHCCSDSGLPRTSALEWEHIHRYLREQMPGETLLRVLERNERMHAPQLGHFLAEQQRIENPDTELPLPDFGCRECPFLLDGRCSIYEVRPAICRGFGYFTWRPGPARDSQIFACQMAADTLLDELRQINAPFVALPAWNPVADKIYALNQQLSTGTMATLPLWLMAHSHKGQVLPLNLDPDFGQLNKPAET
;
A
#
# COMPACT_ATOMS: atom_id res chain seq x y z
N MET A 1 52.01 -25.80 25.73
CA MET A 1 50.68 -25.39 25.25
C MET A 1 50.82 -23.96 24.76
N PRO A 2 50.81 -23.71 23.44
CA PRO A 2 50.90 -22.36 22.92
C PRO A 2 49.51 -21.74 22.81
N ASP A 3 49.42 -20.47 23.20
CA ASP A 3 48.28 -19.58 23.04
C ASP A 3 47.82 -19.53 21.56
N GLN A 4 46.57 -19.91 21.33
CA GLN A 4 45.86 -19.56 20.10
C GLN A 4 45.28 -18.16 20.31
N GLN A 5 45.93 -17.16 19.71
CA GLN A 5 45.35 -15.83 19.54
C GLN A 5 44.25 -15.93 18.48
N ASP A 6 43.01 -15.65 18.90
CA ASP A 6 41.90 -15.30 18.02
C ASP A 6 42.33 -14.13 17.11
N GLN A 7 42.47 -14.40 15.82
CA GLN A 7 42.51 -13.34 14.81
C GLN A 7 41.07 -12.92 14.51
N PRO A 8 40.72 -11.62 14.61
CA PRO A 8 39.44 -11.15 14.14
C PRO A 8 39.38 -11.32 12.62
N ASP A 9 38.30 -11.95 12.15
CA ASP A 9 37.94 -12.15 10.76
C ASP A 9 37.83 -10.79 10.05
N GLN A 10 38.93 -10.35 9.43
CA GLN A 10 39.03 -9.11 8.66
C GLN A 10 38.76 -9.37 7.19
N THR A 11 37.49 -9.59 6.81
CA THR A 11 37.03 -9.31 5.45
C THR A 11 35.59 -8.79 5.45
N ALA A 12 35.35 -7.67 6.14
CA ALA A 12 34.21 -6.82 5.78
C ALA A 12 34.52 -6.21 4.40
N ALA A 13 34.02 -6.85 3.33
CA ALA A 13 34.15 -6.32 1.97
C ALA A 13 33.63 -4.87 1.97
N SER A 14 34.49 -3.93 1.56
CA SER A 14 34.09 -2.53 1.42
C SER A 14 32.95 -2.44 0.42
N LEU A 15 31.80 -1.91 0.84
CA LEU A 15 30.66 -1.68 -0.04
C LEU A 15 31.10 -0.81 -1.23
N ASP A 16 30.59 -1.13 -2.42
CA ASP A 16 30.89 -0.33 -3.60
C ASP A 16 30.28 1.09 -3.47
N PRO A 17 30.83 2.10 -4.19
CA PRO A 17 30.38 3.48 -4.07
C PRO A 17 28.89 3.70 -4.39
N ALA A 18 28.29 2.92 -5.28
CA ALA A 18 26.87 3.05 -5.62
C ALA A 18 25.99 2.55 -4.47
N THR A 19 26.38 1.45 -3.83
CA THR A 19 25.73 0.96 -2.60
C THR A 19 25.79 1.98 -1.47
N VAL A 20 26.94 2.61 -1.24
CA VAL A 20 27.09 3.66 -0.21
C VAL A 20 26.22 4.88 -0.54
N GLN A 21 26.14 5.28 -1.81
CA GLN A 21 25.30 6.39 -2.24
C GLN A 21 23.80 6.10 -2.02
N LEU A 22 23.35 4.87 -2.32
CA LEU A 22 21.99 4.43 -2.10
C LEU A 22 21.64 4.43 -0.59
N GLN A 23 22.51 3.88 0.26
CA GLN A 23 22.33 3.89 1.72
C GLN A 23 22.19 5.32 2.27
N ASN A 24 23.02 6.26 1.79
CA ASN A 24 22.91 7.67 2.19
C ASN A 24 21.58 8.28 1.76
N ARG A 25 21.09 8.00 0.55
CA ARG A 25 19.78 8.48 0.07
C ARG A 25 18.63 7.90 0.88
N LEU A 26 18.71 6.63 1.27
CA LEU A 26 17.71 5.97 2.12
C LEU A 26 17.70 6.54 3.55
N ALA A 27 18.87 6.81 4.12
CA ALA A 27 18.98 7.47 5.43
C ALA A 27 18.37 8.88 5.41
N VAL A 28 18.56 9.63 4.32
CA VAL A 28 17.87 10.91 4.10
C VAL A 28 16.36 10.71 4.01
N ALA A 29 15.88 9.71 3.26
CA ALA A 29 14.45 9.44 3.12
C ALA A 29 13.78 9.07 4.47
N ALA A 30 14.47 8.32 5.33
CA ALA A 30 13.98 8.02 6.69
C ALA A 30 13.81 9.29 7.53
N LYS A 31 14.72 10.27 7.38
CA LYS A 31 14.57 11.58 8.01
C LYS A 31 13.38 12.37 7.44
N LEU A 32 13.22 12.37 6.12
CA LEU A 32 12.09 13.03 5.45
C LEU A 32 10.74 12.45 5.90
N LEU A 33 10.65 11.14 6.15
CA LEU A 33 9.43 10.51 6.65
C LEU A 33 8.97 11.09 8.00
N ALA A 34 9.90 11.49 8.87
CA ALA A 34 9.57 12.12 10.14
C ALA A 34 8.87 13.47 9.92
N ASP A 35 9.33 14.23 8.92
CA ASP A 35 8.86 15.58 8.59
C ASP A 35 7.56 15.60 7.76
N VAL A 36 7.13 14.45 7.22
CA VAL A 36 5.85 14.31 6.51
C VAL A 36 4.68 14.77 7.40
N ASP A 37 3.76 15.57 6.87
CA ASP A 37 2.61 16.11 7.61
C ASP A 37 1.29 16.03 6.84
N ASN A 38 1.33 15.57 5.58
CA ASN A 38 0.15 15.42 4.75
C ASN A 38 0.24 14.22 3.81
N ILE A 39 -0.91 13.89 3.24
CA ILE A 39 -1.08 12.84 2.23
C ILE A 39 -1.71 13.50 1.02
N GLY A 40 -1.11 13.41 -0.16
CA GLY A 40 -1.74 13.83 -1.42
C GLY A 40 -2.04 15.32 -1.58
N VAL A 41 -1.61 16.21 -0.67
CA VAL A 41 -1.92 17.65 -0.70
C VAL A 41 -0.80 18.47 -1.35
N SER A 42 0.43 18.40 -0.84
CA SER A 42 1.56 19.21 -1.33
C SER A 42 2.36 18.49 -2.42
N GLN A 43 3.20 19.23 -3.15
CA GLN A 43 4.12 18.69 -4.18
C GLN A 43 5.57 18.65 -3.68
N ASP A 44 5.76 18.56 -2.37
CA ASP A 44 7.07 18.55 -1.69
C ASP A 44 7.27 17.28 -0.85
N SER A 45 8.38 17.23 -0.10
CA SER A 45 8.74 16.10 0.75
C SER A 45 7.88 15.94 2.01
N HIS A 46 7.00 16.89 2.32
CA HIS A 46 6.06 16.78 3.44
C HIS A 46 4.83 15.92 3.08
N ASN A 47 4.62 15.66 1.78
CA ASN A 47 3.59 14.75 1.27
C ASN A 47 4.13 13.32 1.19
N ILE A 48 3.47 12.38 1.86
CA ILE A 48 3.86 10.98 1.87
C ILE A 48 3.86 10.32 0.47
N TYR A 49 2.97 10.71 -0.43
CA TYR A 49 2.94 10.17 -1.79
C TYR A 49 4.20 10.51 -2.56
N ASN A 50 4.70 11.75 -2.46
CA ASN A 50 5.94 12.15 -3.12
C ASN A 50 7.14 11.42 -2.54
N LEU A 51 7.16 11.19 -1.23
CA LEU A 51 8.22 10.42 -0.59
C LEU A 51 8.20 8.95 -1.06
N ILE A 52 7.03 8.32 -1.14
CA ILE A 52 6.89 6.95 -1.66
C ILE A 52 7.35 6.89 -3.12
N ASP A 53 6.90 7.81 -3.96
CA ASP A 53 7.26 7.84 -5.38
C ASP A 53 8.78 8.07 -5.56
N PHE A 54 9.40 8.91 -4.72
CA PHE A 54 10.86 9.07 -4.68
C PHE A 54 11.58 7.79 -4.24
N LEU A 55 11.07 7.11 -3.22
CA LEU A 55 11.63 5.84 -2.74
C LEU A 55 11.51 4.74 -3.80
N VAL A 56 10.35 4.62 -4.46
CA VAL A 56 10.14 3.72 -5.59
C VAL A 56 11.13 4.02 -6.71
N TYR A 57 11.32 5.30 -7.05
CA TYR A 57 12.33 5.71 -8.03
C TYR A 57 13.73 5.27 -7.63
N LEU A 58 14.14 5.42 -6.36
CA LEU A 58 15.44 4.95 -5.91
C LEU A 58 15.60 3.43 -6.06
N VAL A 59 14.55 2.65 -5.74
CA VAL A 59 14.56 1.20 -5.90
C VAL A 59 14.65 0.82 -7.37
N ASP A 60 13.82 1.42 -8.23
CA ASP A 60 13.81 1.19 -9.68
C ASP A 60 15.18 1.45 -10.33
N GLN A 61 15.81 2.57 -9.99
CA GLN A 61 17.15 2.90 -10.50
C GLN A 61 18.24 1.94 -10.00
N SER A 62 18.03 1.34 -8.83
CA SER A 62 18.98 0.41 -8.23
C SER A 62 18.78 -1.02 -8.71
N TYR A 63 17.54 -1.37 -9.11
CA TYR A 63 17.12 -2.72 -9.45
C TYR A 63 16.17 -2.72 -10.67
N PRO A 64 16.67 -2.39 -11.87
CA PRO A 64 15.85 -2.23 -13.09
C PRO A 64 15.20 -3.53 -13.59
N PHE A 65 15.54 -4.67 -12.98
CA PHE A 65 14.98 -5.99 -13.26
C PHE A 65 13.71 -6.32 -12.46
N ILE A 66 13.29 -5.44 -11.53
CA ILE A 66 12.03 -5.63 -10.81
C ILE A 66 10.86 -5.52 -11.81
N PRO A 67 10.01 -6.55 -11.95
CA PRO A 67 9.05 -6.67 -13.05
C PRO A 67 7.76 -5.85 -12.84
N CYS A 68 7.78 -4.80 -12.01
CA CYS A 68 6.58 -4.03 -11.66
C CYS A 68 6.58 -2.63 -12.32
N PRO A 69 6.53 -2.51 -13.65
CA PRO A 69 6.49 -1.20 -14.29
C PRO A 69 5.17 -0.49 -13.99
N SER A 70 5.16 0.84 -14.16
CA SER A 70 3.92 1.61 -14.23
C SER A 70 2.93 0.97 -15.21
N GLY A 71 1.75 0.58 -14.71
CA GLY A 71 0.72 -0.10 -15.50
C GLY A 71 0.62 -1.62 -15.31
N CYS A 72 1.47 -2.23 -14.48
CA CYS A 72 1.25 -3.61 -14.02
C CYS A 72 -0.06 -3.70 -13.21
N SER A 73 -0.90 -4.70 -13.50
CA SER A 73 -2.18 -4.94 -12.81
C SER A 73 -2.20 -6.18 -11.93
N HIS A 74 -1.06 -6.88 -11.79
CA HIS A 74 -1.02 -8.18 -11.13
C HIS A 74 -1.52 -8.11 -9.68
N CYS A 75 -1.10 -7.08 -8.93
CA CYS A 75 -1.57 -6.85 -7.57
C CYS A 75 -3.06 -6.49 -7.52
N CYS A 76 -3.56 -5.81 -8.54
CA CYS A 76 -4.97 -5.48 -8.66
C CYS A 76 -5.82 -6.71 -8.96
N SER A 77 -5.26 -7.80 -9.51
CA SER A 77 -6.01 -9.02 -9.81
C SER A 77 -6.18 -9.92 -8.58
N ASP A 78 -5.13 -10.14 -7.80
CA ASP A 78 -5.15 -11.15 -6.73
C ASP A 78 -5.03 -10.58 -5.31
N SER A 79 -4.78 -9.28 -5.17
CA SER A 79 -4.57 -8.58 -3.89
C SER A 79 -5.18 -7.17 -3.89
N GLY A 80 -6.18 -6.93 -4.73
CA GLY A 80 -6.79 -5.63 -5.05
C GLY A 80 -7.75 -5.08 -4.00
N LEU A 81 -7.61 -5.48 -2.74
CA LEU A 81 -8.44 -5.04 -1.61
C LEU A 81 -7.64 -4.21 -0.57
N PRO A 82 -6.90 -3.15 -0.98
CA PRO A 82 -6.06 -2.41 -0.04
C PRO A 82 -6.90 -1.69 1.01
N ARG A 83 -6.42 -1.70 2.25
CA ARG A 83 -6.89 -0.80 3.31
C ARG A 83 -6.45 0.61 2.97
N THR A 84 -7.38 1.56 3.09
CA THR A 84 -7.24 2.95 2.69
C THR A 84 -7.72 3.83 3.83
N SER A 85 -6.92 4.82 4.20
CA SER A 85 -7.26 5.82 5.21
C SER A 85 -8.32 6.80 4.72
N ALA A 86 -9.01 7.47 5.65
CA ALA A 86 -9.94 8.53 5.32
C ALA A 86 -9.25 9.67 4.55
N LEU A 87 -8.02 10.02 4.92
CA LEU A 87 -7.20 10.99 4.17
C LEU A 87 -6.96 10.54 2.73
N GLU A 88 -6.51 9.31 2.50
CA GLU A 88 -6.33 8.78 1.14
C GLU A 88 -7.65 8.71 0.37
N TRP A 89 -8.74 8.33 1.04
CA TRP A 89 -10.08 8.25 0.47
C TRP A 89 -10.59 9.62 0.02
N GLU A 90 -10.30 10.69 0.76
CA GLU A 90 -10.67 12.05 0.35
C GLU A 90 -10.14 12.39 -1.05
N HIS A 91 -8.88 12.03 -1.34
CA HIS A 91 -8.28 12.25 -2.66
C HIS A 91 -8.93 11.40 -3.75
N ILE A 92 -9.19 10.13 -3.45
CA ILE A 92 -9.88 9.22 -4.37
C ILE A 92 -11.27 9.75 -4.66
N HIS A 93 -12.07 10.06 -3.63
CA HIS A 93 -13.43 10.57 -3.73
C HIS A 93 -13.49 11.87 -4.54
N ARG A 94 -12.58 12.83 -4.28
CA ARG A 94 -12.46 14.06 -5.07
C ARG A 94 -12.23 13.75 -6.55
N TYR A 95 -11.30 12.86 -6.87
CA TYR A 95 -11.05 12.43 -8.24
C TYR A 95 -12.27 11.78 -8.88
N LEU A 96 -12.99 10.91 -8.16
CA LEU A 96 -14.22 10.26 -8.65
C LEU A 96 -15.31 11.29 -9.01
N ARG A 97 -15.41 12.38 -8.23
CA ARG A 97 -16.45 13.40 -8.44
C ARG A 97 -16.07 14.45 -9.49
N GLU A 98 -14.80 14.83 -9.54
CA GLU A 98 -14.37 16.02 -10.27
C GLU A 98 -13.61 15.72 -11.57
N GLN A 99 -12.97 14.55 -11.66
CA GLN A 99 -12.00 14.26 -12.72
C GLN A 99 -12.29 12.97 -13.50
N MET A 100 -12.90 11.96 -12.85
CA MET A 100 -13.18 10.68 -13.50
C MET A 100 -14.27 10.85 -14.59
N PRO A 101 -14.03 10.39 -15.83
CA PRO A 101 -15.07 10.39 -16.86
C PRO A 101 -16.30 9.60 -16.42
N GLY A 102 -17.50 10.12 -16.69
CA GLY A 102 -18.76 9.51 -16.21
C GLY A 102 -18.94 8.04 -16.63
N GLU A 103 -18.54 7.69 -17.87
CA GLU A 103 -18.56 6.30 -18.34
C GLU A 103 -17.60 5.39 -17.54
N THR A 104 -16.40 5.88 -17.24
CA THR A 104 -15.42 5.14 -16.42
C THR A 104 -15.94 4.96 -15.00
N LEU A 105 -16.55 6.00 -14.43
CA LEU A 105 -17.15 5.95 -13.10
C LEU A 105 -18.27 4.90 -13.02
N LEU A 106 -19.20 4.91 -13.98
CA LEU A 106 -20.28 3.92 -14.02
C LEU A 106 -19.72 2.49 -14.07
N ARG A 107 -18.70 2.24 -14.91
CA ARG A 107 -18.04 0.92 -14.97
C ARG A 107 -17.41 0.50 -13.65
N VAL A 108 -16.76 1.42 -12.92
CA VAL A 108 -16.21 1.14 -11.58
C VAL A 108 -17.33 0.78 -10.60
N LEU A 109 -18.40 1.57 -10.56
CA LEU A 109 -19.51 1.35 -9.63
C LEU A 109 -20.25 0.05 -9.92
N GLU A 110 -20.57 -0.23 -11.19
CA GLU A 110 -21.19 -1.49 -11.61
C GLU A 110 -20.31 -2.71 -11.31
N ARG A 111 -18.99 -2.57 -11.52
CA ARG A 111 -18.03 -3.62 -11.17
C ARG A 111 -18.00 -3.86 -9.66
N ASN A 112 -17.99 -2.80 -8.86
CA ASN A 112 -18.00 -2.91 -7.40
C ASN A 112 -19.28 -3.58 -6.90
N GLU A 113 -20.43 -3.15 -7.42
CA GLU A 113 -21.73 -3.75 -7.11
C GLU A 113 -21.76 -5.24 -7.48
N ARG A 114 -21.35 -5.58 -8.71
CA ARG A 114 -21.42 -6.96 -9.20
C ARG A 114 -20.46 -7.91 -8.48
N MET A 115 -19.24 -7.48 -8.16
CA MET A 115 -18.19 -8.38 -7.65
C MET A 115 -18.00 -8.33 -6.13
N HIS A 116 -18.25 -7.18 -5.50
CA HIS A 116 -17.91 -6.94 -4.11
C HIS A 116 -19.13 -6.81 -3.21
N ALA A 117 -20.25 -6.25 -3.67
CA ALA A 117 -21.46 -6.15 -2.83
C ALA A 117 -21.97 -7.52 -2.32
N PRO A 118 -21.89 -8.63 -3.09
CA PRO A 118 -22.22 -9.96 -2.56
C PRO A 118 -21.34 -10.41 -1.39
N GLN A 119 -20.19 -9.78 -1.19
CA GLN A 119 -19.22 -10.07 -0.14
C GLN A 119 -19.25 -9.02 0.99
N LEU A 120 -20.28 -8.16 1.08
CA LEU A 120 -20.38 -7.09 2.08
C LEU A 120 -20.12 -7.60 3.50
N GLY A 121 -20.65 -8.77 3.87
CA GLY A 121 -20.41 -9.37 5.19
C GLY A 121 -18.92 -9.61 5.49
N HIS A 122 -18.11 -9.99 4.49
CA HIS A 122 -16.66 -10.17 4.66
C HIS A 122 -15.95 -8.84 4.83
N PHE A 123 -16.36 -7.81 4.10
CA PHE A 123 -15.80 -6.46 4.26
C PHE A 123 -16.14 -5.87 5.63
N LEU A 124 -17.35 -6.09 6.14
CA LEU A 124 -17.73 -5.67 7.49
C LEU A 124 -16.97 -6.45 8.57
N ALA A 125 -16.74 -7.75 8.38
CA ALA A 125 -15.91 -8.53 9.29
C ALA A 125 -14.44 -8.04 9.31
N GLU A 126 -13.89 -7.69 8.14
CA GLU A 126 -12.58 -7.07 8.05
C GLU A 126 -12.56 -5.67 8.69
N GLN A 127 -13.63 -4.89 8.55
CA GLN A 127 -13.77 -3.60 9.20
C GLN A 127 -13.71 -3.74 10.74
N GLN A 128 -14.39 -4.74 11.30
CA GLN A 128 -14.32 -5.04 12.73
C GLN A 128 -12.89 -5.37 13.19
N ARG A 129 -12.11 -6.09 12.38
CA ARG A 129 -10.69 -6.37 12.66
C ARG A 129 -9.83 -5.12 12.64
N ILE A 130 -10.12 -4.20 11.71
CA ILE A 130 -9.40 -2.93 11.60
C ILE A 130 -9.67 -2.06 12.84
N GLU A 131 -10.92 -1.98 13.26
CA GLU A 131 -11.34 -1.21 14.43
C GLU A 131 -10.91 -1.84 15.76
N ASN A 132 -10.77 -3.17 15.79
CA ASN A 132 -10.42 -3.93 16.98
C ASN A 132 -9.21 -4.84 16.67
N PRO A 133 -7.99 -4.28 16.55
CA PRO A 133 -6.80 -5.03 16.13
C PRO A 133 -6.40 -6.14 17.11
N ASP A 134 -6.81 -6.06 18.37
CA ASP A 134 -6.57 -7.09 19.39
C ASP A 134 -7.49 -8.32 19.24
N THR A 135 -8.44 -8.30 18.31
CA THR A 135 -9.35 -9.42 18.09
C THR A 135 -8.68 -10.58 17.35
N GLU A 136 -8.84 -11.80 17.85
CA GLU A 136 -8.37 -13.05 17.18
C GLU A 136 -9.32 -13.53 16.08
N LEU A 137 -10.10 -12.63 15.47
CA LEU A 137 -10.98 -12.99 14.36
C LEU A 137 -10.13 -13.56 13.21
N PRO A 138 -10.58 -14.62 12.51
CA PRO A 138 -9.89 -15.13 11.33
C PRO A 138 -9.96 -14.12 10.18
N LEU A 139 -9.03 -14.19 9.21
CA LEU A 139 -9.11 -13.34 8.03
C LEU A 139 -10.30 -13.81 7.18
N PRO A 140 -11.21 -12.91 6.75
CA PRO A 140 -12.31 -13.31 5.88
C PRO A 140 -11.80 -13.92 4.58
N ASP A 141 -12.46 -14.98 4.11
CA ASP A 141 -12.16 -15.53 2.80
C ASP A 141 -12.89 -14.74 1.71
N PHE A 142 -12.20 -13.74 1.16
CA PHE A 142 -12.70 -12.96 0.03
C PHE A 142 -12.71 -13.83 -1.22
N GLY A 143 -13.91 -14.16 -1.71
CA GLY A 143 -14.14 -14.91 -2.95
C GLY A 143 -13.77 -14.14 -4.22
N CYS A 144 -13.75 -12.80 -4.18
CA CYS A 144 -13.12 -11.99 -5.23
C CYS A 144 -12.21 -10.95 -4.61
N ARG A 145 -10.95 -10.95 -5.05
CA ARG A 145 -9.87 -10.06 -4.59
C ARG A 145 -9.41 -9.08 -5.67
N GLU A 146 -10.07 -9.08 -6.83
CA GLU A 146 -9.78 -8.11 -7.88
C GLU A 146 -10.18 -6.71 -7.44
N CYS A 147 -9.43 -5.69 -7.87
CA CYS A 147 -9.72 -4.32 -7.54
C CYS A 147 -10.95 -3.81 -8.32
N PRO A 148 -11.86 -3.04 -7.70
CA PRO A 148 -12.97 -2.41 -8.42
C PRO A 148 -12.50 -1.35 -9.43
N PHE A 149 -11.32 -0.77 -9.23
CA PHE A 149 -10.71 0.20 -10.13
C PHE A 149 -9.87 -0.42 -11.25
N LEU A 150 -9.77 -1.76 -11.30
CA LEU A 150 -9.09 -2.44 -12.40
C LEU A 150 -10.02 -2.55 -13.61
N LEU A 151 -9.80 -1.70 -14.61
CA LEU A 151 -10.53 -1.70 -15.87
C LEU A 151 -9.54 -1.90 -17.02
N ASP A 152 -9.84 -2.84 -17.92
CA ASP A 152 -9.06 -3.08 -19.13
C ASP A 152 -7.54 -3.29 -18.86
N GLY A 153 -7.23 -3.95 -17.73
CA GLY A 153 -5.85 -4.21 -17.29
C GLY A 153 -5.13 -2.99 -16.72
N ARG A 154 -5.84 -1.90 -16.41
CA ARG A 154 -5.27 -0.65 -15.88
C ARG A 154 -6.04 -0.13 -14.67
N CYS A 155 -5.33 0.54 -13.77
CA CYS A 155 -5.95 1.21 -12.63
C CYS A 155 -6.60 2.53 -13.07
N SER A 156 -7.91 2.66 -12.92
CA SER A 156 -8.66 3.87 -13.30
C SER A 156 -8.44 5.07 -12.36
N ILE A 157 -7.81 4.84 -11.20
CA ILE A 157 -7.45 5.85 -10.20
C ILE A 157 -5.93 5.96 -10.02
N TYR A 158 -5.13 5.62 -11.04
CA TYR A 158 -3.67 5.49 -10.91
C TYR A 158 -3.02 6.70 -10.23
N GLU A 159 -3.38 7.92 -10.61
CA GLU A 159 -2.80 9.17 -10.07
C GLU A 159 -3.14 9.43 -8.59
N VAL A 160 -4.26 8.89 -8.10
CA VAL A 160 -4.74 9.08 -6.72
C VAL A 160 -4.77 7.77 -5.94
N ARG A 161 -4.07 6.73 -6.43
CA ARG A 161 -4.02 5.42 -5.79
C ARG A 161 -3.48 5.52 -4.35
N PRO A 162 -3.97 4.68 -3.41
CA PRO A 162 -3.47 4.65 -2.04
C PRO A 162 -1.96 4.42 -1.96
N ALA A 163 -1.35 4.85 -0.87
CA ALA A 163 0.08 4.72 -0.60
C ALA A 163 0.57 3.27 -0.73
N ILE A 164 -0.20 2.29 -0.24
CA ILE A 164 0.17 0.88 -0.37
C ILE A 164 0.24 0.43 -1.82
N CYS A 165 -0.64 0.95 -2.68
CA CYS A 165 -0.61 0.69 -4.12
C CYS A 165 0.53 1.43 -4.83
N ARG A 166 1.03 2.54 -4.28
CA ARG A 166 2.21 3.25 -4.82
C ARG A 166 3.50 2.49 -4.54
N GLY A 167 3.66 1.95 -3.34
CA GLY A 167 4.84 1.18 -2.94
C GLY A 167 4.83 -0.29 -3.40
N PHE A 168 3.69 -0.78 -3.90
CA PHE A 168 3.51 -2.18 -4.23
C PHE A 168 4.51 -2.65 -5.29
N GLY A 169 5.18 -3.79 -5.03
CA GLY A 169 6.19 -4.34 -5.94
C GLY A 169 7.62 -3.86 -5.68
N TYR A 170 7.81 -2.80 -4.89
CA TYR A 170 9.12 -2.18 -4.65
C TYR A 170 9.61 -2.32 -3.21
N PHE A 171 8.71 -2.42 -2.23
CA PHE A 171 9.07 -2.55 -0.82
C PHE A 171 9.05 -4.03 -0.37
N THR A 172 10.22 -4.70 -0.29
CA THR A 172 10.47 -6.09 0.22
C THR A 172 11.70 -6.12 1.15
N TRP A 173 12.02 -7.08 2.06
CA TRP A 173 11.57 -8.43 2.50
C TRP A 173 12.01 -8.67 3.99
N ARG A 174 11.54 -9.74 4.69
CA ARG A 174 12.18 -10.34 5.89
C ARG A 174 11.92 -11.87 6.06
N PRO A 175 12.74 -12.58 6.87
CA PRO A 175 12.30 -13.70 7.69
C PRO A 175 12.54 -13.42 9.20
N GLY A 176 11.72 -13.99 10.07
CA GLY A 176 12.03 -14.00 11.50
C GLY A 176 11.22 -15.02 12.30
N PRO A 177 11.85 -15.86 13.13
CA PRO A 177 11.21 -16.51 14.26
C PRO A 177 11.47 -15.64 15.51
N ALA A 178 10.54 -14.71 15.76
CA ALA A 178 10.38 -13.77 16.89
C ALA A 178 10.14 -12.33 16.41
N ARG A 179 8.87 -12.07 16.07
CA ARG A 179 8.15 -10.76 16.08
C ARG A 179 8.84 -9.57 15.41
N ASP A 180 8.88 -9.60 14.07
CA ASP A 180 8.18 -8.60 13.22
C ASP A 180 8.76 -8.63 11.80
N SER A 181 8.20 -9.49 10.96
CA SER A 181 8.55 -9.63 9.54
C SER A 181 7.28 -9.56 8.72
N GLN A 182 7.00 -8.44 8.03
CA GLN A 182 5.87 -8.35 7.09
C GLN A 182 6.20 -7.45 5.88
N ILE A 183 5.72 -7.88 4.71
CA ILE A 183 6.13 -7.55 3.33
C ILE A 183 4.89 -7.09 2.57
N PHE A 184 4.98 -6.10 1.66
CA PHE A 184 3.88 -5.77 0.74
C PHE A 184 4.34 -5.52 -0.71
N ALA A 185 5.13 -6.46 -1.25
CA ALA A 185 5.18 -6.66 -2.69
C ALA A 185 4.36 -7.91 -3.08
N CYS A 186 4.01 -8.03 -4.36
CA CYS A 186 3.57 -9.33 -4.86
C CYS A 186 4.70 -10.33 -4.72
N GLN A 187 4.32 -11.58 -4.51
CA GLN A 187 5.24 -12.72 -4.41
C GLN A 187 6.27 -12.72 -5.55
N MET A 188 5.80 -12.48 -6.78
CA MET A 188 6.66 -12.44 -7.97
C MET A 188 7.79 -11.40 -7.88
N ALA A 189 7.50 -10.17 -7.46
CA ALA A 189 8.53 -9.13 -7.37
C ALA A 189 9.56 -9.42 -6.27
N ALA A 190 9.09 -9.99 -5.16
CA ALA A 190 9.98 -10.44 -4.08
C ALA A 190 10.90 -11.57 -4.55
N ASP A 191 10.35 -12.59 -5.21
CA ASP A 191 11.12 -13.74 -5.69
C ASP A 191 12.13 -13.35 -6.77
N THR A 192 11.73 -12.54 -7.75
CA THR A 192 12.65 -12.02 -8.79
C THR A 192 13.80 -11.23 -8.18
N LEU A 193 13.51 -10.33 -7.24
CA LEU A 193 14.58 -9.56 -6.59
C LEU A 193 15.54 -10.47 -5.81
N LEU A 194 15.02 -11.46 -5.07
CA LEU A 194 15.85 -12.39 -4.30
C LEU A 194 16.74 -13.25 -5.20
N ASP A 195 16.22 -13.74 -6.31
CA ASP A 195 16.98 -14.58 -7.23
C ASP A 195 18.10 -13.80 -7.92
N GLU A 196 17.83 -12.58 -8.37
CA GLU A 196 18.85 -11.73 -8.98
C GLU A 196 19.93 -11.29 -7.98
N LEU A 197 19.55 -10.89 -6.75
CA LEU A 197 20.50 -10.54 -5.69
C LEU A 197 21.44 -11.70 -5.33
N ARG A 198 20.92 -12.94 -5.31
CA ARG A 198 21.73 -14.15 -5.13
C ARG A 198 22.70 -14.37 -6.28
N GLN A 199 22.28 -14.12 -7.53
CA GLN A 199 23.13 -14.31 -8.71
C GLN A 199 24.30 -13.32 -8.74
N ILE A 200 24.08 -12.07 -8.34
CA ILE A 200 25.11 -11.02 -8.41
C ILE A 200 25.97 -10.89 -7.14
N ASN A 201 25.73 -11.73 -6.12
CA ASN A 201 26.42 -11.70 -4.82
C ASN A 201 26.48 -10.28 -4.21
N ALA A 202 25.45 -9.47 -4.44
CA ALA A 202 25.41 -8.10 -3.98
C ALA A 202 25.20 -8.06 -2.46
N PRO A 203 25.94 -7.22 -1.72
CA PRO A 203 25.64 -6.99 -0.32
C PRO A 203 24.21 -6.46 -0.19
N PHE A 204 23.45 -7.01 0.76
CA PHE A 204 22.09 -6.60 1.04
C PHE A 204 22.02 -5.09 1.31
N VAL A 205 21.39 -4.33 0.42
CA VAL A 205 21.06 -2.93 0.68
C VAL A 205 19.73 -2.87 1.42
N ALA A 206 19.67 -2.10 2.49
CA ALA A 206 18.45 -1.95 3.29
C ALA A 206 17.39 -1.18 2.49
N LEU A 207 16.43 -1.88 1.89
CA LEU A 207 15.32 -1.24 1.19
C LEU A 207 14.41 -0.46 2.16
N PRO A 208 13.67 0.54 1.68
CA PRO A 208 12.61 1.16 2.47
C PRO A 208 11.61 0.11 2.93
N ALA A 209 11.28 0.14 4.23
CA ALA A 209 10.26 -0.73 4.80
C ALA A 209 8.89 -0.05 4.72
N TRP A 210 7.84 -0.86 4.49
CA TRP A 210 6.47 -0.36 4.49
C TRP A 210 5.99 0.07 5.88
N ASN A 211 6.40 -0.63 6.96
CA ASN A 211 5.86 -0.38 8.30
C ASN A 211 6.01 1.08 8.76
N PRO A 212 7.19 1.73 8.68
CA PRO A 212 7.30 3.14 9.06
C PRO A 212 6.41 4.07 8.23
N VAL A 213 6.21 3.77 6.94
CA VAL A 213 5.32 4.54 6.06
C VAL A 213 3.86 4.35 6.49
N ALA A 214 3.45 3.11 6.76
CA ALA A 214 2.12 2.79 7.27
C ALA A 214 1.86 3.47 8.62
N ASP A 215 2.80 3.37 9.57
CA ASP A 215 2.72 4.02 10.89
C ASP A 215 2.53 5.53 10.76
N LYS A 216 3.23 6.15 9.80
CA LYS A 216 3.06 7.58 9.51
C LYS A 216 1.66 7.88 8.95
N ILE A 217 1.14 7.07 8.04
CA ILE A 217 -0.24 7.21 7.52
C ILE A 217 -1.26 7.08 8.65
N TYR A 218 -1.11 6.08 9.51
CA TYR A 218 -1.98 5.89 10.67
C TYR A 218 -1.93 7.09 11.60
N ALA A 219 -0.73 7.60 11.92
CA ALA A 219 -0.56 8.77 12.76
C ALA A 219 -1.22 10.03 12.17
N LEU A 220 -1.06 10.28 10.86
CA LEU A 220 -1.73 11.38 10.18
C LEU A 220 -3.25 11.21 10.16
N ASN A 221 -3.72 9.99 9.88
CA ASN A 221 -5.15 9.71 9.81
C ASN A 221 -5.83 9.86 11.19
N GLN A 222 -5.15 9.49 12.27
CA GLN A 222 -5.63 9.69 13.64
C GLN A 222 -5.67 11.16 14.08
N GLN A 223 -4.96 12.06 13.40
CA GLN A 223 -5.09 13.50 13.64
C GLN A 223 -6.41 14.06 13.10
N LEU A 224 -7.04 13.37 12.14
CA LEU A 224 -8.46 13.57 11.87
C LEU A 224 -9.26 12.95 13.02
N SER A 225 -10.30 13.63 13.47
CA SER A 225 -11.19 13.15 14.53
C SER A 225 -11.85 11.79 14.25
N THR A 226 -11.79 11.29 13.02
CA THR A 226 -12.44 10.05 12.58
C THR A 226 -11.48 8.85 12.60
N GLY A 227 -10.19 9.02 12.25
CA GLY A 227 -9.22 7.93 12.23
C GLY A 227 -9.60 6.75 11.32
N THR A 228 -10.63 6.90 10.49
CA THR A 228 -11.30 5.80 9.81
C THR A 228 -10.39 5.18 8.75
N MET A 229 -10.37 3.86 8.71
CA MET A 229 -9.68 3.05 7.71
C MET A 229 -10.67 2.00 7.23
N ALA A 230 -10.72 1.75 5.92
CA ALA A 230 -11.54 0.69 5.35
C ALA A 230 -10.94 0.18 4.04
N THR A 231 -11.42 -0.97 3.56
CA THR A 231 -11.03 -1.46 2.22
C THR A 231 -11.65 -0.58 1.12
N LEU A 232 -10.98 -0.46 -0.03
CA LEU A 232 -11.51 0.34 -1.15
C LEU A 232 -12.94 -0.04 -1.58
N PRO A 233 -13.32 -1.32 -1.69
CA PRO A 233 -14.70 -1.68 -2.03
C PRO A 233 -15.71 -1.18 -1.00
N LEU A 234 -15.37 -1.25 0.30
CA LEU A 234 -16.25 -0.80 1.37
C LEU A 234 -16.42 0.73 1.37
N TRP A 235 -15.33 1.47 1.13
CA TRP A 235 -15.39 2.91 0.91
C TRP A 235 -16.30 3.29 -0.27
N LEU A 236 -16.16 2.58 -1.40
CA LEU A 236 -17.01 2.77 -2.58
C LEU A 236 -18.49 2.50 -2.28
N MET A 237 -18.81 1.41 -1.56
CA MET A 237 -20.18 1.10 -1.18
C MET A 237 -20.78 2.20 -0.28
N ALA A 238 -20.01 2.70 0.69
CA ALA A 238 -20.45 3.77 1.58
C ALA A 238 -20.69 5.12 0.86
N HIS A 239 -20.08 5.31 -0.30
CA HIS A 239 -20.10 6.56 -1.05
C HIS A 239 -20.73 6.44 -2.43
N SER A 240 -21.49 5.37 -2.70
CA SER A 240 -22.18 5.24 -3.97
C SER A 240 -23.59 4.70 -3.82
N HIS A 241 -24.49 5.22 -4.64
CA HIS A 241 -25.87 4.74 -4.70
C HIS A 241 -26.42 4.98 -6.11
N LYS A 242 -27.06 3.95 -6.70
CA LYS A 242 -27.71 4.02 -8.01
C LYS A 242 -26.84 4.67 -9.10
N GLY A 243 -25.56 4.28 -9.16
CA GLY A 243 -24.60 4.77 -10.16
C GLY A 243 -24.09 6.20 -9.93
N GLN A 244 -24.32 6.79 -8.75
CA GLN A 244 -23.84 8.11 -8.38
C GLN A 244 -22.90 8.05 -7.19
N VAL A 245 -21.94 8.97 -7.12
CA VAL A 245 -21.07 9.17 -5.96
C VAL A 245 -21.75 10.14 -4.99
N LEU A 246 -21.94 9.70 -3.75
CA LEU A 246 -22.53 10.48 -2.66
C LEU A 246 -21.56 11.55 -2.14
N PRO A 247 -22.04 12.57 -1.40
CA PRO A 247 -21.16 13.52 -0.72
C PRO A 247 -20.10 12.83 0.14
N LEU A 248 -18.96 13.51 0.32
CA LEU A 248 -17.86 12.97 1.13
C LEU A 248 -18.30 12.80 2.59
N ASN A 249 -18.09 11.61 3.13
CA ASN A 249 -18.17 11.33 4.56
C ASN A 249 -16.91 10.58 4.99
N LEU A 250 -16.08 11.23 5.80
CA LEU A 250 -14.82 10.64 6.28
C LEU A 250 -15.02 9.71 7.49
N ASP A 251 -16.24 9.59 8.00
CA ASP A 251 -16.64 8.69 9.08
C ASP A 251 -18.00 8.03 8.78
N PRO A 252 -18.08 7.20 7.72
CA PRO A 252 -19.32 6.50 7.41
C PRO A 252 -19.58 5.40 8.44
N ASP A 253 -20.82 5.31 8.90
CA ASP A 253 -21.31 4.13 9.60
C ASP A 253 -21.48 2.99 8.59
N PHE A 254 -20.41 2.23 8.38
CA PHE A 254 -20.38 1.09 7.47
C PHE A 254 -21.44 0.03 7.83
N GLY A 255 -21.87 -0.04 9.09
CA GLY A 255 -22.93 -0.95 9.54
C GLY A 255 -24.28 -0.67 8.90
N GLN A 256 -24.53 0.55 8.43
CA GLN A 256 -25.76 0.91 7.71
C GLN A 256 -25.88 0.23 6.35
N LEU A 257 -24.76 -0.15 5.74
CA LEU A 257 -24.76 -0.87 4.45
C LEU A 257 -25.45 -2.23 4.54
N ASN A 258 -25.52 -2.83 5.73
CA ASN A 258 -26.17 -4.12 5.95
C ASN A 258 -27.70 -3.99 6.15
N LYS A 259 -28.22 -2.77 6.28
CA LYS A 259 -29.67 -2.55 6.41
C LYS A 259 -30.28 -2.62 5.01
N PRO A 260 -31.42 -3.33 4.83
CA PRO A 260 -32.14 -3.28 3.57
C PRO A 260 -32.49 -1.81 3.26
N ALA A 261 -32.26 -1.38 2.02
CA ALA A 261 -32.64 -0.05 1.59
C ALA A 261 -34.14 0.14 1.85
N GLU A 262 -34.51 1.16 2.64
CA GLU A 262 -35.91 1.51 2.86
C GLU A 262 -36.55 1.79 1.49
N THR A 263 -37.47 0.91 1.09
CA THR A 263 -38.22 0.94 -0.17
C THR A 263 -39.26 2.05 -0.19
#